data_AF-A0A914D161-F1
#
_entry.id   AF-A0A914D161-F1
#
_cell.length_a   1.000
_cell.length_b   1.000
_cell.length_c   1.000
_cell.angle_alpha   90.00
_cell.angle_beta   90.00
_cell.angle_gamma   90.00
#
_symmetry.space_group_name_H-M   'P 1'
#
loop_
_entity.id
_entity.type
_entity.pdbx_description
1 polymer ?
#
loop_
_entity_poly.entity_id
_entity_poly.type
_entity_poly.pdbx_seq_one_letter_code
_entity_poly.pdbx_strand_id
1 'polypeptide(L)'
;MNQSQLDEIDAVPTSIYRLPGNTTDSNRPRLFKVFLSTSAQQREVLKNAKKLKNSERFKGTWLRPSMTYEERQLDYELHQAAKKRTMSRTGSYMRI
;
A
#
# COMPACT_ATOMS: atom_id res chain seq x y z
N MET A 1 -20.75 -1.41 -3.83
CA MET A 1 -19.70 -2.35 -4.28
C MET A 1 -20.13 -3.75 -3.88
N ASN A 2 -20.53 -4.58 -4.84
CA ASN A 2 -20.87 -5.98 -4.59
C ASN A 2 -19.59 -6.74 -4.20
N GLN A 3 -19.69 -7.64 -3.21
CA GLN A 3 -18.56 -8.43 -2.68
C GLN A 3 -17.85 -9.24 -3.78
N SER A 4 -18.56 -9.56 -4.87
CA SER A 4 -18.09 -10.37 -6.01
C SER A 4 -17.00 -9.74 -6.89
N GLN A 5 -16.55 -8.51 -6.64
CA GLN A 5 -15.46 -7.86 -7.40
C GLN A 5 -14.12 -7.84 -6.66
N LEU A 6 -14.03 -8.48 -5.49
CA LEU A 6 -12.75 -8.70 -4.79
C LEU A 6 -12.14 -10.09 -5.11
N ASP A 7 -12.82 -10.90 -5.92
CA ASP A 7 -12.64 -12.36 -6.03
C ASP A 7 -11.64 -12.84 -7.10
N GLU A 8 -10.55 -12.13 -7.37
CA GLU A 8 -9.57 -12.61 -8.38
C GLU A 8 -8.19 -12.93 -7.81
N ILE A 9 -8.00 -12.83 -6.50
CA ILE A 9 -6.75 -13.25 -5.86
C ILE A 9 -7.05 -14.29 -4.79
N ASP A 10 -6.73 -15.56 -5.08
CA ASP A 10 -6.61 -16.61 -4.08
C ASP A 10 -5.34 -16.40 -3.24
N ALA A 11 -5.31 -15.30 -2.47
CA ALA A 11 -4.25 -14.98 -1.54
C ALA A 11 -4.76 -15.22 -0.11
N VAL A 12 -4.74 -16.48 0.31
CA VAL A 12 -4.97 -16.84 1.71
C VAL A 12 -3.71 -16.49 2.51
N PRO A 13 -3.81 -15.68 3.57
CA PRO A 13 -2.66 -15.35 4.39
C PRO A 13 -2.21 -16.55 5.21
N THR A 14 -0.91 -16.84 5.18
CA THR A 14 -0.29 -17.88 6.01
C THR A 14 -0.33 -17.51 7.48
N SER A 15 -0.15 -16.22 7.80
CA SER A 15 -0.23 -15.72 9.17
C SER A 15 -0.49 -14.22 9.22
N ILE A 16 -1.12 -13.79 10.32
CA ILE A 16 -1.46 -12.39 10.58
C ILE A 16 -1.04 -12.07 12.00
N TYR A 17 -0.23 -11.02 12.15
CA TYR A 17 0.23 -10.54 13.45
C TYR A 17 -0.16 -9.09 13.63
N ARG A 18 -0.58 -8.74 14.84
CA ARG A 18 -0.71 -7.33 15.22
C ARG A 18 0.65 -6.88 15.74
N LEU A 19 1.25 -5.90 15.07
CA LEU A 19 2.58 -5.46 15.45
C LEU A 19 2.54 -4.82 16.84
N PRO A 20 3.58 -5.07 17.67
CA PRO A 20 3.76 -4.30 18.89
C PRO A 20 3.96 -2.83 18.48
N GLY A 21 3.30 -1.94 19.21
CA GLY A 21 3.38 -0.51 18.99
C GLY A 21 3.33 0.17 20.33
N ASN A 22 4.15 1.21 20.49
CA ASN A 22 4.04 2.13 21.61
C ASN A 22 2.83 3.02 21.33
N THR A 23 1.62 2.53 21.59
CA THR A 23 0.39 3.33 21.50
C THR A 23 0.33 4.21 22.75
N THR A 24 1.17 5.24 22.79
CA THR A 24 0.91 6.43 23.63
C THR A 24 -0.33 7.17 23.15
N ASP A 25 -0.75 6.93 21.90
CA ASP A 25 -1.90 7.54 21.27
C ASP A 25 -3.02 6.49 21.11
N SER A 26 -3.97 6.48 22.05
CA SER A 26 -5.07 5.52 22.12
C SER A 26 -6.02 5.57 20.90
N ASN A 27 -5.92 6.64 20.11
CA ASN A 27 -6.79 6.90 18.98
C ASN A 27 -6.28 6.32 17.64
N ARG A 28 -5.08 5.70 17.62
CA ARG A 28 -4.49 5.12 16.40
C ARG A 28 -4.51 3.58 16.45
N PRO A 29 -5.20 2.90 15.51
CA PRO A 29 -5.18 1.44 15.44
C PRO A 29 -3.77 0.90 15.22
N ARG A 30 -3.41 -0.17 15.95
CA ARG A 30 -2.14 -0.88 15.74
C ARG A 30 -2.10 -1.51 14.34
N LEU A 31 -0.91 -1.48 13.73
CA LEU A 31 -0.65 -2.06 12.41
C LEU A 31 -0.74 -3.59 12.44
N PHE A 32 -1.20 -4.17 11.32
CA PHE A 32 -1.13 -5.59 11.06
C PHE A 32 0.02 -5.90 10.11
N LYS A 33 0.76 -6.98 10.40
CA LYS A 33 1.70 -7.62 9.49
C LYS A 33 1.06 -8.91 8.99
N VAL A 34 0.80 -8.96 7.69
CA VAL A 34 0.21 -10.10 7.00
C VAL A 34 1.31 -10.78 6.20
N PHE A 35 1.41 -12.10 6.35
CA PHE A 35 2.31 -12.94 5.58
C PHE A 35 1.50 -13.74 4.56
N LEU A 36 1.95 -13.73 3.32
CA LEU A 36 1.35 -14.47 2.21
C LEU A 36 2.30 -15.61 1.83
N SER A 37 1.76 -16.65 1.19
CA SER A 37 2.54 -17.86 0.87
C SER A 37 3.63 -17.62 -0.17
N THR A 38 3.41 -16.67 -1.09
CA THR A 38 4.37 -16.36 -2.16
C THR A 38 4.56 -14.85 -2.35
N SER A 39 5.73 -14.48 -2.90
CA SER A 39 6.02 -13.10 -3.29
C SER A 39 5.15 -12.62 -4.46
N ALA A 40 4.68 -13.53 -5.31
CA ALA A 40 3.74 -13.23 -6.39
C ALA A 40 2.40 -12.73 -5.85
N GLN A 41 1.80 -13.47 -4.90
CA GLN A 41 0.57 -13.06 -4.21
C GLN A 41 0.76 -11.70 -3.50
N GLN A 42 1.92 -11.47 -2.87
CA GLN A 42 2.21 -10.17 -2.25
C GLN A 42 2.20 -9.02 -3.26
N ARG A 43 2.86 -9.19 -4.41
CA ARG A 43 2.87 -8.16 -5.46
C ARG A 43 1.47 -7.89 -5.99
N GLU A 44 0.67 -8.93 -6.15
CA GLU A 44 -0.69 -8.83 -6.65
C GLU A 44 -1.63 -8.11 -5.68
N VAL A 45 -1.56 -8.45 -4.40
CA VAL A 45 -2.29 -7.76 -3.32
C VAL A 45 -1.89 -6.28 -3.28
N LEU A 46 -0.59 -5.97 -3.36
CA LEU A 46 -0.10 -4.58 -3.37
C LEU A 46 -0.52 -3.81 -4.63
N LYS A 47 -0.57 -4.45 -5.80
CA LYS A 47 -1.08 -3.84 -7.04
C LYS A 47 -2.55 -3.43 -6.89
N ASN A 48 -3.34 -4.29 -6.24
CA ASN A 48 -4.75 -4.06 -5.99
C ASN A 48 -5.04 -3.15 -4.78
N ALA A 49 -4.05 -2.83 -3.95
CA ALA A 49 -4.21 -1.96 -2.77
C ALA A 49 -4.83 -0.59 -3.09
N LYS A 50 -4.62 -0.06 -4.31
CA LYS A 50 -5.24 1.20 -4.75
C LYS A 50 -6.77 1.15 -4.73
N LYS A 51 -7.36 -0.03 -4.95
CA LYS A 51 -8.83 -0.23 -4.92
C LYS A 51 -9.39 -0.04 -3.51
N LEU A 52 -8.61 -0.31 -2.46
CA LEU A 52 -9.04 -0.15 -1.06
C LEU A 52 -9.29 1.31 -0.69
N LYS A 53 -8.52 2.24 -1.25
CA LYS A 53 -8.68 3.67 -0.98
C LYS A 53 -10.08 4.18 -1.38
N ASN A 54 -10.66 3.59 -2.41
CA ASN A 54 -11.97 3.98 -2.95
C ASN A 54 -13.10 3.07 -2.43
N SER A 55 -12.80 2.10 -1.56
CA SER A 55 -13.80 1.23 -0.96
C SER A 55 -14.48 1.94 0.20
N GLU A 56 -15.81 1.93 0.23
CA GLU A 56 -16.57 2.54 1.34
C GLU A 56 -16.27 1.87 2.68
N ARG A 57 -16.11 0.54 2.69
CA ARG A 57 -15.84 -0.24 3.91
C ARG A 57 -14.41 -0.10 4.43
N PHE A 58 -13.44 0.08 3.53
CA PHE A 58 -12.01 0.11 3.86
C PHE A 58 -11.38 1.48 3.67
N LYS A 59 -12.22 2.52 3.60
CA LYS A 59 -11.79 3.91 3.47
C LYS A 59 -10.84 4.26 4.62
N GLY A 60 -9.70 4.86 4.28
CA GLY A 60 -8.65 5.18 5.27
C GLY A 60 -7.82 3.97 5.72
N THR A 61 -7.89 2.84 5.01
CA THR A 61 -6.93 1.74 5.18
C THR A 61 -5.86 1.82 4.09
N TRP A 62 -4.60 1.58 4.49
CA TRP A 62 -3.46 1.54 3.57
C TRP A 62 -2.72 0.22 3.68
N LEU A 63 -2.38 -0.36 2.53
CA LEU A 63 -1.45 -1.48 2.43
C LEU A 63 -0.13 -0.99 1.87
N ARG A 64 0.95 -1.52 2.42
CA ARG A 64 2.32 -1.25 2.00
C ARG A 64 3.18 -2.50 2.13
N PRO A 65 4.24 -2.66 1.32
CA PRO A 65 5.22 -3.70 1.55
C PRO A 65 5.86 -3.56 2.93
N SER A 66 6.16 -4.69 3.56
CA SER A 66 6.95 -4.71 4.80
C SER A 66 8.40 -4.39 4.45
N MET A 67 8.84 -3.18 4.79
CA MET A 67 10.18 -2.69 4.50
C MET A 67 10.85 -2.22 5.80
N THR A 68 12.18 -2.29 5.83
CA THR A 68 12.99 -1.69 6.88
C THR A 68 12.84 -0.16 6.87
N TYR A 69 13.43 0.51 7.86
CA TYR A 69 13.44 1.98 7.85
C TYR A 69 14.24 2.53 6.66
N GLU A 70 15.41 1.97 6.40
CA GLU A 70 16.30 2.37 5.31
C GLU A 70 15.66 2.15 3.94
N GLU A 71 15.05 0.99 3.72
CA GLU A 71 14.32 0.68 2.48
C GLU A 71 13.16 1.67 2.25
N ARG A 72 12.42 2.04 3.31
CA ARG A 72 11.35 3.06 3.22
C ARG A 72 11.87 4.43 2.84
N GLN A 73 13.01 4.82 3.39
CA GLN A 73 13.63 6.11 3.09
C GLN A 73 14.07 6.17 1.62
N LEU A 74 14.74 5.11 1.15
CA LEU A 74 15.17 4.99 -0.23
C LEU A 74 13.97 4.98 -1.20
N ASP A 75 12.91 4.22 -0.89
CA ASP A 75 11.69 4.17 -1.70
C ASP A 75 11.03 5.55 -1.82
N TYR A 76 10.96 6.30 -0.71
CA TYR A 76 10.45 7.67 -0.72
C TYR A 76 11.27 8.59 -1.62
N GLU A 77 12.60 8.55 -1.50
CA GLU A 77 13.51 9.37 -2.33
C GLU A 77 13.36 9.06 -3.82
N LEU A 78 13.29 7.78 -4.19
CA LEU A 78 13.05 7.32 -5.56
C LEU A 78 11.72 7.83 -6.10
N HIS A 79 10.64 7.74 -5.31
CA HIS A 79 9.32 8.25 -5.69
C HIS A 79 9.34 9.77 -5.91
N GLN A 80 10.02 10.52 -5.05
CA GLN A 80 10.12 11.98 -5.18
C GLN A 80 10.95 12.38 -6.41
N ALA A 81 12.05 11.67 -6.71
CA ALA A 81 12.83 11.88 -7.91
C ALA A 81 12.02 11.58 -9.19
N ALA A 82 11.26 10.48 -9.21
CA ALA A 82 10.38 10.13 -10.33
C ALA A 82 9.26 11.16 -10.56
N LYS A 83 8.67 11.68 -9.48
CA LYS A 83 7.67 12.76 -9.55
C LYS A 83 8.25 14.02 -10.17
N LYS A 84 9.44 14.45 -9.74
CA LYS A 84 10.14 15.61 -10.31
C LYS A 84 10.40 15.45 -11.80
N ARG A 85 10.89 14.27 -12.24
CA ARG A 85 11.10 13.96 -13.67
C ARG A 85 9.80 13.95 -14.48
N THR A 86 8.72 13.44 -13.89
CA THR A 86 7.40 13.43 -14.57
C THR A 86 6.83 14.83 -14.70
N MET A 87 6.95 15.66 -13.66
CA MET A 87 6.52 17.07 -13.70
C MET A 87 7.37 17.88 -14.70
N SER A 88 8.68 17.66 -14.76
CA SER A 88 9.53 18.32 -15.77
C SER A 88 9.21 17.85 -17.19
N ARG A 89 8.86 16.58 -17.39
CA ARG A 89 8.46 16.02 -18.70
C ARG A 89 7.07 16.48 -19.16
N THR A 90 6.12 16.58 -18.23
CA THR A 90 4.72 16.93 -18.51
C THR A 90 4.51 18.46 -18.54
N GLY A 91 5.40 19.23 -17.90
CA GLY A 91 5.39 20.69 -17.89
C GLY A 91 5.64 21.38 -19.24
N SER A 92 5.82 20.62 -20.33
CA SER A 92 5.87 21.16 -21.71
C SER A 92 4.59 20.93 -22.52
N TYR A 93 3.60 20.17 -22.01
CA TYR A 93 2.37 19.86 -22.75
C TYR A 93 1.15 20.15 -21.87
N MET A 94 0.91 21.44 -21.59
CA MET A 94 -0.43 22.04 -21.39
C MET A 94 -0.27 23.57 -21.38
N ARG A 95 -0.08 24.14 -22.57
CA ARG A 95 -0.71 25.41 -22.94
C ARG A 95 -1.72 25.08 -24.03
N ILE A 96 -2.98 25.42 -23.76
CA ILE A 96 -4.10 25.90 -24.59
C ILE A 96 -5.37 25.38 -23.91
#